data_AF-A0A7Y2I2S9-F1
#
_entry.id   AF-A0A7Y2I2S9-F1
#
_cell.length_a   1.000
_cell.length_b   1.000
_cell.length_c   1.000
_cell.angle_alpha   90.00
_cell.angle_beta   90.00
_cell.angle_gamma   90.00
#
_symmetry.space_group_name_H-M   'P 1'
#
loop_
_entity.id
_entity.type
_entity.pdbx_description
1 polymer ?
#
loop_
_entity_poly.entity_id
_entity_poly.type
_entity_poly.pdbx_seq_one_letter_code
_entity_poly.pdbx_strand_id
1 'polypeptide(L)'
;MSASVAVYPDKTAVVYGEKRYSYKDFGERVYRVASALKKQGVGKGDKVAFICPNIPPMREAHCAVQLIGADDYQEDGIHRGRNHPHLWLDGGLWPPQCLRLAACPGTSG
;
A
#
# COMPACT_ATOMS: atom_id res chain seq x y z
N MET A 1 11.81 2.06 3.16
CA MET A 1 11.11 2.16 4.46
C MET A 1 11.92 1.55 5.61
N SER A 2 12.24 0.26 5.59
CA SER A 2 12.85 -0.46 6.72
C SER A 2 14.14 0.17 7.26
N ALA A 3 15.03 0.65 6.37
CA ALA A 3 16.25 1.35 6.79
C ALA A 3 15.95 2.64 7.57
N SER A 4 14.99 3.46 7.14
CA SER A 4 14.65 4.72 7.80
C SER A 4 14.02 4.49 9.18
N VAL A 5 13.21 3.44 9.33
CA VAL A 5 12.62 3.05 10.63
C VAL A 5 13.72 2.65 11.63
N ALA A 6 14.72 1.89 11.18
CA ALA A 6 15.82 1.46 12.03
C ALA A 6 16.78 2.60 12.41
N VAL A 7 17.03 3.54 11.49
CA VAL A 7 18.05 4.59 11.66
C VAL A 7 17.46 5.86 12.32
N TYR A 8 16.19 6.18 12.09
CA TYR A 8 15.56 7.41 12.57
C TYR A 8 14.15 7.20 13.14
N PRO A 9 13.96 6.29 14.11
CA PRO A 9 12.63 5.86 14.56
C PRO A 9 11.75 7.03 15.04
N ASP A 10 12.32 7.97 15.78
CA ASP A 10 11.59 9.07 16.41
C ASP A 10 11.47 10.32 15.52
N LYS A 11 12.14 10.35 14.36
CA LYS A 11 12.00 11.48 13.42
C LYS A 11 10.61 11.45 12.79
N THR A 12 10.04 12.64 12.57
CA THR A 12 8.77 12.76 11.85
C THR A 12 8.92 12.27 10.40
N ALA A 13 8.10 11.28 10.04
CA ALA A 13 8.04 10.71 8.69
C ALA A 13 6.90 11.31 7.86
N VAL A 14 5.77 11.59 8.50
CA VAL A 14 4.56 12.10 7.82
C VAL A 14 3.96 13.24 8.63
N VAL A 15 3.62 14.32 7.93
CA VAL A 15 2.84 15.45 8.44
C VAL A 15 1.58 15.56 7.61
N TYR A 16 0.40 15.51 8.24
CA TYR A 16 -0.89 15.64 7.57
C TYR A 16 -1.86 16.44 8.44
N GLY A 17 -2.07 17.71 8.07
CA GLY A 17 -2.72 18.69 8.94
C GLY A 17 -1.95 18.82 10.25
N GLU A 18 -2.64 18.69 11.37
CA GLU A 18 -2.05 18.70 12.71
C GLU A 18 -1.39 17.37 13.10
N LYS A 19 -1.68 16.29 12.37
CA LYS A 19 -1.16 14.96 12.70
C LYS A 19 0.28 14.83 12.24
N ARG A 20 1.11 14.32 13.15
CA ARG A 20 2.52 13.99 12.90
C ARG A 20 2.74 12.54 13.28
N TYR A 21 3.37 11.78 12.40
CA TYR A 21 3.75 10.40 12.65
C TYR A 21 5.27 10.29 12.62
N SER A 22 5.83 9.59 13.61
CA SER A 22 7.24 9.20 13.57
C SER A 22 7.46 8.12 12.51
N TYR A 23 8.72 7.87 12.11
CA TYR A 23 9.04 6.74 11.24
C TYR A 23 8.64 5.41 11.89
N LYS A 24 8.74 5.28 13.21
CA LYS A 24 8.28 4.10 13.93
C LYS A 24 6.77 3.89 13.78
N ASP A 25 5.96 4.91 14.09
CA ASP A 25 4.50 4.83 13.98
C ASP A 25 4.05 4.52 12.55
N PHE A 26 4.69 5.19 11.59
CA PHE A 26 4.40 5.00 10.17
C PHE A 26 4.80 3.60 9.70
N GLY A 27 5.96 3.10 10.14
CA GLY A 27 6.42 1.74 9.87
C GLY A 27 5.47 0.67 10.41
N GLU A 28 5.05 0.78 11.67
CA GLU A 28 4.09 -0.15 12.29
C GLU A 28 2.76 -0.21 11.53
N ARG A 29 2.28 0.93 11.02
CA ARG A 29 1.09 1.00 10.19
C ARG A 29 1.28 0.32 8.84
N VAL A 30 2.41 0.56 8.17
CA VAL A 30 2.78 -0.13 6.93
C VAL A 30 2.84 -1.64 7.12
N TYR A 31 3.44 -2.12 8.23
CA TYR A 31 3.50 -3.55 8.52
C TYR A 31 2.12 -4.19 8.73
N ARG A 32 1.18 -3.47 9.36
CA ARG A 32 -0.21 -3.94 9.51
C ARG A 32 -0.91 -4.09 8.16
N VAL A 33 -0.77 -3.11 7.28
CA VAL A 33 -1.35 -3.17 5.92
C VAL A 33 -0.71 -4.30 5.12
N ALA A 34 0.62 -4.44 5.16
CA ALA A 34 1.33 -5.52 4.47
C ALA A 34 0.90 -6.91 4.97
N SER A 35 0.69 -7.07 6.28
CA SER A 35 0.18 -8.32 6.86
C SER A 35 -1.25 -8.62 6.39
N ALA A 36 -2.12 -7.61 6.31
CA ALA A 36 -3.47 -7.76 5.80
C ALA A 36 -3.47 -8.17 4.32
N LEU A 37 -2.65 -7.54 3.48
CA LEU A 37 -2.50 -7.90 2.06
C LEU A 37 -2.04 -9.35 1.88
N LYS A 38 -1.02 -9.78 2.65
CA LYS A 38 -0.57 -11.18 2.63
C LYS A 38 -1.66 -12.17 3.02
N LYS A 39 -2.49 -11.83 4.02
CA LYS A 39 -3.62 -12.66 4.44
C LYS A 39 -4.70 -12.80 3.36
N GLN A 40 -4.79 -11.83 2.45
CA GLN A 40 -5.67 -11.87 1.28
C GLN A 40 -5.04 -12.59 0.07
N GLY A 41 -3.84 -13.18 0.24
CA GLY A 41 -3.16 -13.92 -0.81
C GLY A 41 -2.29 -13.06 -1.73
N VAL A 42 -2.17 -11.75 -1.47
CA VAL A 42 -1.30 -10.87 -2.26
C VAL A 42 0.16 -11.17 -1.94
N GLY A 43 0.94 -11.44 -2.98
CA GLY A 43 2.33 -11.83 -2.90
C GLY A 43 3.21 -11.15 -3.93
N LYS A 44 4.43 -11.68 -4.06
CA LYS A 44 5.45 -11.13 -4.94
C LYS A 44 4.99 -11.20 -6.40
N GLY A 45 5.11 -10.10 -7.13
CA GLY A 45 4.75 -10.00 -8.54
C GLY A 45 3.27 -9.73 -8.81
N ASP A 46 2.40 -9.81 -7.80
CA ASP A 46 1.00 -9.39 -7.94
C ASP A 46 0.94 -7.88 -8.20
N LYS A 47 0.01 -7.47 -9.06
CA LYS A 47 -0.24 -6.05 -9.33
C LYS A 47 -1.38 -5.58 -8.45
N VAL A 48 -1.16 -4.50 -7.72
CA VAL A 48 -2.09 -4.00 -6.71
C VAL A 48 -2.42 -2.55 -7.00
N ALA A 49 -3.70 -2.24 -7.19
CA ALA A 49 -4.19 -0.88 -7.40
C ALA A 49 -5.05 -0.40 -6.22
N PHE A 50 -4.94 0.88 -5.89
CA PHE A 50 -5.73 1.53 -4.85
C PHE A 50 -6.38 2.82 -5.34
N ILE A 51 -7.61 3.06 -4.90
CA ILE A 51 -8.27 4.36 -5.06
C ILE A 51 -8.36 5.01 -3.68
N CYS A 52 -7.59 6.08 -3.47
CA CYS A 52 -7.49 6.80 -2.19
C CYS A 52 -7.29 8.30 -2.42
N PRO A 53 -7.84 9.19 -1.57
CA PRO A 53 -7.35 10.57 -1.52
C PRO A 53 -5.87 10.63 -1.10
N ASN A 54 -5.20 11.77 -1.31
CA ASN A 54 -3.81 11.94 -0.89
C ASN A 54 -3.70 12.16 0.64
N ILE A 55 -3.81 11.06 1.38
CA ILE A 55 -3.82 11.00 2.84
C ILE A 55 -2.80 9.96 3.35
N PRO A 56 -2.38 9.99 4.64
CA PRO A 56 -1.39 9.06 5.17
C PRO A 56 -1.66 7.58 4.88
N PRO A 57 -2.92 7.09 4.97
CA PRO A 57 -3.26 5.73 4.55
C PRO A 57 -2.86 5.35 3.11
N MET A 58 -2.92 6.28 2.17
CA MET A 58 -2.45 6.05 0.79
C MET A 58 -0.94 5.77 0.78
N ARG A 59 -0.16 6.56 1.53
CA ARG A 59 1.29 6.34 1.63
C ARG A 59 1.62 5.04 2.34
N GLU A 60 0.84 4.66 3.35
CA GLU A 60 0.95 3.37 4.04
C GLU A 60 0.73 2.20 3.08
N ALA A 61 -0.30 2.29 2.23
CA ALA A 61 -0.64 1.32 1.20
C ALA A 61 0.49 1.09 0.19
N HIS A 62 0.98 2.16 -0.44
CA HIS A 62 2.07 2.08 -1.43
C HIS A 62 3.32 1.43 -0.82
N CYS A 63 3.68 1.83 0.40
CA CYS A 63 4.82 1.25 1.10
C CYS A 63 4.60 -0.22 1.45
N ALA A 64 3.37 -0.61 1.81
CA ALA A 64 3.03 -1.99 2.13
C ALA A 64 3.12 -2.91 0.91
N VAL A 65 2.66 -2.46 -0.26
CA VAL A 65 2.77 -3.22 -1.52
C VAL A 65 4.22 -3.47 -1.89
N GLN A 66 5.04 -2.42 -1.86
CA GLN A 66 6.48 -2.55 -2.12
C GLN A 66 7.15 -3.47 -1.10
N LEU A 67 6.73 -3.43 0.16
CA LEU A 67 7.28 -4.27 1.23
C LEU A 67 6.99 -5.76 1.01
N ILE A 68 5.86 -6.13 0.41
CA ILE A 68 5.51 -7.52 0.12
C ILE A 68 6.04 -8.00 -1.24
N GLY A 69 6.73 -7.14 -1.98
CA GLY A 69 7.29 -7.44 -3.30
C GLY A 69 6.25 -7.46 -4.43
N ALA A 70 5.07 -6.89 -4.18
CA ALA A 70 4.04 -6.69 -5.19
C ALA A 70 4.32 -5.40 -5.98
N ASP A 71 3.76 -5.33 -7.19
CA ASP A 71 3.82 -4.17 -8.06
C ASP A 71 2.70 -3.19 -7.67
N ASP A 72 3.11 -2.00 -7.26
CA ASP A 72 2.19 -0.89 -6.98
C ASP A 72 1.72 -0.28 -8.30
N TYR A 73 0.44 -0.49 -8.62
CA TYR A 73 -0.21 0.04 -9.80
C TYR A 73 -1.03 1.27 -9.41
N GLN A 74 -0.40 2.44 -9.52
CA GLN A 74 -1.14 3.69 -9.46
C GLN A 74 -1.82 3.91 -10.81
N GLU A 75 -3.13 4.21 -10.80
CA GLU A 75 -3.90 4.54 -12.00
C GLU A 75 -3.41 5.88 -12.59
N ASP A 76 -2.28 5.83 -13.28
CA ASP A 76 -1.85 6.88 -14.21
C ASP A 76 -2.65 6.60 -15.48
N GLY A 77 -3.71 7.39 -15.74
CA GLY A 77 -4.79 7.12 -16.70
C GLY A 77 -4.46 6.93 -18.20
N ILE A 78 -3.30 6.34 -18.54
CA ILE A 78 -2.75 6.26 -19.89
C ILE A 78 -2.57 4.79 -20.37
N HIS A 79 -2.58 3.76 -19.51
CA HIS A 79 -2.28 2.39 -19.93
C HIS A 79 -3.37 1.36 -19.62
N ARG A 80 -4.50 1.33 -20.35
CA ARG A 80 -5.45 0.20 -20.35
C ARG A 80 -4.86 -1.03 -21.06
N GLY A 81 -4.01 -1.79 -20.38
CA GLY A 81 -3.48 -3.08 -20.84
C GLY A 81 -4.23 -4.31 -20.29
N ARG A 82 -3.96 -5.49 -20.85
CA ARG A 82 -4.54 -6.80 -20.44
C ARG A 82 -4.24 -7.24 -18.99
N ASN A 83 -3.37 -6.51 -18.28
CA ASN A 83 -2.91 -6.81 -16.92
C ASN A 83 -3.43 -5.81 -15.88
N HIS A 84 -4.59 -5.21 -16.15
CA HIS A 84 -5.28 -4.32 -15.22
C HIS A 84 -5.88 -5.11 -14.04
N PRO A 85 -5.70 -4.64 -12.79
CA PRO A 85 -6.38 -5.22 -11.65
C PRO A 85 -7.91 -5.10 -11.81
N HIS A 86 -8.57 -6.22 -12.07
CA HIS A 86 -10.02 -6.30 -12.27
C HIS A 86 -10.76 -6.98 -11.11
N LEU A 87 -10.02 -7.72 -10.27
CA LEU A 87 -10.55 -8.32 -9.06
C LEU A 87 -10.49 -7.29 -7.94
N TRP A 88 -11.64 -6.75 -7.58
CA TRP A 88 -11.79 -5.90 -6.41
C TRP A 88 -11.83 -6.77 -5.16
N LEU A 89 -10.94 -6.49 -4.21
CA LEU A 89 -10.96 -7.12 -2.90
C LEU A 89 -12.01 -6.39 -2.05
N ASP A 90 -13.16 -7.02 -1.85
CA ASP A 90 -14.15 -6.57 -0.87
C ASP A 90 -13.68 -6.99 0.53
N GLY A 91 -13.43 -6.04 1.44
CA GLY A 91 -13.09 -6.43 2.81
C GLY A 91 -12.63 -5.29 3.73
N GLY A 92 -13.34 -5.11 4.84
CA GLY A 92 -13.14 -4.09 5.87
C GLY A 92 -11.86 -4.19 6.71
N LEU A 93 -10.74 -4.57 6.11
CA LEU A 93 -9.38 -4.54 6.71
C LEU A 93 -8.55 -3.34 6.23
N TRP A 94 -9.13 -2.55 5.32
CA TRP A 94 -8.53 -1.39 4.72
C TRP A 94 -8.70 -0.14 5.60
N PRO A 95 -7.79 0.85 5.55
CA PRO A 95 -8.07 2.13 6.16
C PRO A 95 -9.41 2.65 5.60
N PRO A 96 -10.37 3.05 6.46
CA PRO A 96 -11.74 3.38 6.04
C PRO A 96 -11.83 4.55 5.05
N GLN A 97 -10.70 5.19 4.77
CA GLN A 97 -10.56 6.37 3.95
C GLN A 97 -10.17 6.05 2.50
N CYS A 98 -9.89 4.79 2.16
CA CYS A 98 -9.68 4.41 0.76
C CYS A 98 -10.78 3.52 0.21
N LEU A 99 -11.11 3.80 -1.05
CA LEU A 99 -12.38 3.48 -1.69
C LEU A 99 -12.39 2.08 -2.29
N ARG A 100 -11.24 1.61 -2.79
CA ARG A 100 -11.15 0.32 -3.47
C ARG A 100 -9.73 -0.20 -3.58
N LEU A 101 -9.58 -1.51 -3.51
CA LEU A 101 -8.35 -2.26 -3.71
C LEU A 101 -8.60 -3.31 -4.78
N ALA A 102 -7.75 -3.38 -5.80
CA ALA A 102 -7.78 -4.48 -6.76
C ALA A 102 -6.41 -5.16 -6.86
N ALA A 103 -6.41 -6.48 -6.99
CA ALA A 103 -5.19 -7.26 -7.19
C ALA A 103 -5.35 -8.22 -8.37
N CYS A 104 -4.34 -8.35 -9.23
CA CYS A 104 -4.29 -9.44 -10.20
C CYS A 104 -2.94 -10.18 -10.14
N PRO A 105 -2.93 -11.50 -10.38
CA PRO A 105 -1.70 -12.26 -10.44
C PRO A 105 -0.74 -11.66 -11.46
N GLY A 106 0.53 -11.50 -11.07
CA GLY A 106 1.58 -11.18 -12.03
C GLY A 106 1.69 -12.31 -13.05
N THR A 107 1.57 -12.01 -14.34
CA THR A 107 1.93 -12.99 -15.37
C THR A 107 3.43 -13.21 -15.29
N SER A 108 3.86 -14.30 -14.66
CA SER A 108 5.22 -14.82 -14.80
C SER A 108 5.39 -15.26 -16.25
N GLY A 109 6.02 -14.40 -17.06
CA GLY A 109 6.62 -14.79 -18.33
C GLY A 109 7.97 -15.43 -18.11
#